data_AF-A0A1Y1U5P1-F1
#
_entry.id   AF-A0A1Y1U5P1-F1
#
_cell.length_a   1.000
_cell.length_b   1.000
_cell.length_c   1.000
_cell.angle_alpha   90.00
_cell.angle_beta   90.00
_cell.angle_gamma   90.00
#
_symmetry.space_group_name_H-M   'P 1'
#
loop_
_entity.id
_entity.type
_entity.pdbx_description
1 polymer ?
#
loop_
_entity_poly.entity_id
_entity_poly.type
_entity_poly.pdbx_seq_one_letter_code
_entity_poly.pdbx_strand_id
1 'polypeptide(L)'
;MPLLDLTKLTPAPSDERAVADLLHGRWVDGDLVSKVGDIYIALRPVGLEDGHVASLSAQSISSMADTAYTRLQATGRSQTILTQGESGSGKTTAMKHLMNALGEKMKLQDAEYMSHAAELSDRVAHLLDAFGSAMTSLNPQSSRYLKTISYTFNTESMELKALRLSISAFERSRVGRTHWHQHESNFSVLHQLHASRALYPHLELPDDADGIPSRFSEDNLQANWAETVTTLKIVLGNEEAAKIVTVLGSVIHLSMIKGKNHPAVSKAARCLGVSEERLKRSMFFREAGGELLPRTPSESEIARASLAQALYKRVLDYLLAVGNEQLALKSRHSRETADTSEVNLLSIDLIDMCGFEDFASGNSLDQFLINVLNEELHDLVSTD
;
A
#
# COMPACT_ATOMS: atom_id res chain seq x y z
N MET A 1 21.88 -15.49 -18.53
CA MET A 1 22.31 -14.72 -19.72
C MET A 1 22.40 -13.25 -19.36
N PRO A 2 23.24 -12.43 -20.02
CA PRO A 2 23.19 -10.99 -19.83
C PRO A 2 21.80 -10.46 -20.22
N LEU A 3 21.28 -9.51 -19.45
CA LEU A 3 19.99 -8.88 -19.73
C LEU A 3 20.04 -8.19 -21.10
N LEU A 4 19.12 -8.57 -22.01
CA LEU A 4 19.07 -7.99 -23.34
C LEU A 4 18.63 -6.53 -23.27
N ASP A 5 19.43 -5.65 -23.87
CA ASP A 5 19.11 -4.23 -24.03
C ASP A 5 18.73 -3.97 -25.49
N LEU A 6 17.46 -3.66 -25.72
CA LEU A 6 16.89 -3.45 -27.05
C LEU A 6 17.54 -2.27 -27.77
N THR A 7 18.13 -1.30 -27.05
CA THR A 7 18.85 -0.17 -27.65
C THR A 7 20.15 -0.59 -28.35
N LYS A 8 20.64 -1.81 -28.09
CA LYS A 8 21.87 -2.36 -28.66
C LYS A 8 21.62 -3.30 -29.83
N LEU A 9 20.36 -3.50 -30.24
CA LEU A 9 20.01 -4.38 -31.35
C LEU A 9 20.39 -3.74 -32.70
N THR A 10 20.94 -4.57 -33.58
CA THR A 10 21.30 -4.18 -34.96
C THR A 10 20.76 -5.22 -35.94
N PRO A 11 19.75 -4.89 -36.77
CA PRO A 11 19.02 -3.61 -36.80
C PRO A 11 18.16 -3.42 -35.54
N ALA A 12 17.90 -2.16 -35.19
CA ALA A 12 16.90 -1.84 -34.18
C ALA A 12 15.50 -2.26 -34.68
N PRO A 13 14.56 -2.62 -33.78
CA PRO A 13 13.17 -2.87 -34.14
C PRO A 13 12.58 -1.70 -34.93
N SER A 14 11.93 -1.98 -36.06
CA SER A 14 11.48 -0.96 -37.01
C SER A 14 10.20 -0.23 -36.59
N ASP A 15 9.39 -0.87 -35.76
CA ASP A 15 8.10 -0.37 -35.30
C ASP A 15 7.68 -1.07 -33.99
N GLU A 16 6.53 -0.67 -33.46
CA GLU A 16 5.94 -1.23 -32.25
C GLU A 16 5.65 -2.74 -32.36
N ARG A 17 5.28 -3.23 -33.56
CA ARG A 17 5.00 -4.66 -33.78
C ARG A 17 6.28 -5.48 -33.69
N ALA A 18 7.38 -4.99 -34.27
CA ALA A 18 8.68 -5.63 -34.17
C ALA A 18 9.17 -5.71 -32.70
N VAL A 19 8.90 -4.67 -31.90
CA VAL A 19 9.17 -4.71 -30.45
C VAL A 19 8.29 -5.74 -29.75
N ALA A 20 6.99 -5.75 -30.03
CA ALA A 20 6.05 -6.70 -29.44
C ALA A 20 6.39 -8.16 -29.78
N ASP A 21 6.70 -8.45 -31.04
CA ASP A 21 7.07 -9.80 -31.51
C ASP A 21 8.38 -10.26 -30.84
N LEU A 22 9.37 -9.38 -30.71
CA LEU A 22 10.61 -9.67 -30.00
C LEU A 22 10.36 -9.99 -28.53
N LEU A 23 9.58 -9.15 -27.84
CA LEU A 23 9.23 -9.33 -26.44
C LEU A 23 8.41 -10.61 -26.21
N HIS A 24 7.50 -10.93 -27.13
CA HIS A 24 6.72 -12.15 -27.10
C HIS A 24 7.60 -13.39 -27.26
N GLY A 25 8.53 -13.39 -28.22
CA GLY A 25 9.48 -14.50 -28.40
C GLY A 25 10.30 -14.76 -27.14
N ARG A 26 10.81 -13.69 -26.52
CA ARG A 26 11.54 -13.78 -25.24
C ARG A 26 10.66 -14.33 -24.12
N TRP A 27 9.42 -13.88 -24.04
CA TRP A 27 8.46 -14.38 -23.06
C TRP A 27 8.19 -15.89 -23.24
N VAL A 28 8.04 -16.36 -24.49
CA VAL A 28 7.88 -17.79 -24.83
C VAL A 28 9.11 -18.60 -24.39
N ASP A 29 10.30 -18.04 -24.54
CA ASP A 29 11.57 -18.66 -24.14
C ASP A 29 11.83 -18.60 -22.61
N GLY A 30 10.93 -17.97 -21.83
CA GLY A 30 11.07 -17.79 -20.38
C GLY A 30 11.97 -16.61 -19.97
N ASP A 31 12.38 -15.78 -20.93
CA ASP A 31 13.14 -14.54 -20.74
C ASP A 31 12.20 -13.37 -20.45
N LEU A 32 11.76 -13.27 -19.19
CA LEU A 32 10.65 -12.40 -18.80
C LEU A 32 11.02 -10.92 -18.62
N VAL A 33 12.31 -10.57 -18.68
CA VAL A 33 12.78 -9.20 -18.46
C VAL A 33 13.65 -8.76 -19.63
N SER A 34 13.42 -7.54 -20.10
CA SER A 34 14.19 -6.88 -21.16
C SER A 34 14.49 -5.43 -20.77
N LYS A 35 15.55 -4.85 -21.31
CA LYS A 35 15.98 -3.47 -21.04
C LYS A 35 15.81 -2.60 -22.28
N VAL A 36 15.44 -1.35 -22.09
CA VAL A 36 15.41 -0.31 -23.12
C VAL A 36 16.07 0.93 -22.52
N GLY A 37 17.38 1.08 -22.70
CA GLY A 37 18.10 2.17 -22.03
C GLY A 37 17.96 2.00 -20.52
N ASP A 38 17.43 2.97 -19.79
CA ASP A 38 17.24 2.85 -18.34
C ASP A 38 15.92 2.20 -17.91
N ILE A 39 15.04 1.88 -18.86
CA ILE A 39 13.74 1.28 -18.62
C ILE A 39 13.88 -0.25 -18.62
N TYR A 40 13.21 -0.91 -17.68
CA TYR A 40 13.11 -2.37 -17.64
C TYR A 40 11.67 -2.77 -17.91
N ILE A 41 11.48 -3.63 -18.91
CA ILE A 41 10.19 -4.21 -19.29
C ILE A 41 10.14 -5.61 -18.70
N ALA A 42 9.28 -5.83 -17.71
CA ALA A 42 9.02 -7.12 -17.10
C ALA A 42 7.65 -7.63 -17.52
N LEU A 43 7.61 -8.81 -18.13
CA LEU A 43 6.37 -9.43 -18.62
C LEU A 43 5.93 -10.54 -17.68
N ARG A 44 4.69 -10.43 -17.18
CA ARG A 44 4.11 -11.46 -16.33
C ARG A 44 3.75 -12.70 -17.17
N PRO A 45 4.17 -13.90 -16.76
CA PRO A 45 3.66 -15.13 -17.34
C PRO A 45 2.25 -15.41 -16.85
N VAL A 46 1.35 -15.68 -17.80
CA VAL A 46 -0.02 -16.09 -17.54
C VAL A 46 -0.05 -17.62 -17.43
N GLY A 47 -0.50 -18.16 -16.30
CA GLY A 47 -0.73 -19.61 -16.14
C GLY A 47 0.46 -20.46 -15.66
N LEU A 48 1.59 -19.86 -15.27
CA LEU A 48 2.71 -20.56 -14.62
C LEU A 48 2.64 -20.39 -13.09
N GLU A 49 2.91 -21.47 -12.34
CA GLU A 49 3.00 -21.40 -10.86
C GLU A 49 4.15 -20.47 -10.42
N ASP A 50 3.91 -19.71 -9.35
CA ASP A 50 4.72 -18.55 -8.90
C ASP A 50 6.23 -18.84 -8.69
N GLY A 51 6.64 -20.09 -8.51
CA GLY A 51 7.99 -20.46 -8.06
C GLY A 51 9.12 -20.35 -9.10
N HIS A 52 8.89 -20.70 -10.37
CA HIS A 52 9.96 -20.70 -11.40
C HIS A 52 10.17 -19.32 -12.05
N VAL A 53 9.10 -18.54 -12.09
CA VAL A 53 9.05 -17.16 -12.63
C VAL A 53 9.81 -16.18 -11.73
N ALA A 54 9.84 -16.46 -10.42
CA ALA A 54 10.45 -15.62 -9.41
C ALA A 54 11.99 -15.56 -9.49
N SER A 55 12.69 -16.56 -10.03
CA SER A 55 14.16 -16.60 -9.97
C SER A 55 14.86 -15.86 -11.12
N LEU A 56 14.35 -15.96 -12.35
CA LEU A 56 14.92 -15.28 -13.53
C LEU A 56 14.56 -13.80 -13.59
N SER A 57 13.35 -13.45 -13.12
CA SER A 57 12.94 -12.05 -12.93
C SER A 57 13.72 -11.39 -11.79
N ALA A 58 14.02 -12.12 -10.70
CA ALA A 58 14.80 -11.60 -9.58
C ALA A 58 16.19 -11.09 -9.99
N GLN A 59 16.97 -11.89 -10.75
CA GLN A 59 18.34 -11.50 -11.08
C GLN A 59 18.38 -10.25 -11.97
N SER A 60 17.44 -10.13 -12.91
CA SER A 60 17.33 -8.98 -13.80
C SER A 60 16.85 -7.73 -13.07
N ILE A 61 15.84 -7.85 -12.20
CA ILE A 61 15.33 -6.74 -11.38
C ILE A 61 16.39 -6.28 -10.37
N SER A 62 17.16 -7.20 -9.78
CA SER A 62 18.29 -6.85 -8.88
C SER A 62 19.34 -5.98 -9.56
N SER A 63 19.59 -6.17 -10.87
CA SER A 63 20.55 -5.31 -11.61
C SER A 63 20.11 -3.85 -11.70
N MET A 64 18.81 -3.55 -11.59
CA MET A 64 18.30 -2.19 -11.53
C MET A 64 18.69 -1.54 -10.19
N ALA A 65 18.54 -2.27 -9.08
CA ALA A 65 19.00 -1.81 -7.76
C ALA A 65 20.53 -1.60 -7.74
N ASP A 66 21.30 -2.48 -8.40
CA ASP A 66 22.75 -2.28 -8.60
C ASP A 66 23.08 -0.99 -9.34
N THR A 67 22.35 -0.73 -10.43
CA THR A 67 22.52 0.46 -11.26
C THR A 67 22.20 1.72 -10.46
N ALA A 68 21.07 1.76 -9.75
CA ALA A 68 20.68 2.89 -8.91
C ALA A 68 21.72 3.13 -7.81
N TYR A 69 22.12 2.11 -7.07
CA TYR A 69 23.12 2.26 -6.00
C TYR A 69 24.46 2.79 -6.53
N THR A 70 24.95 2.24 -7.63
CA THR A 70 26.22 2.67 -8.26
C THR A 70 26.12 4.10 -8.79
N ARG A 71 24.99 4.48 -9.39
CA ARG A 71 24.76 5.85 -9.87
C ARG A 71 24.70 6.85 -8.72
N LEU A 72 24.04 6.50 -7.62
CA LEU A 72 24.00 7.34 -6.43
C LEU A 72 25.43 7.64 -5.93
N GLN A 73 26.28 6.61 -5.84
CA GLN A 73 27.69 6.76 -5.46
C GLN A 73 28.49 7.61 -6.46
N ALA A 74 28.31 7.37 -7.75
CA ALA A 74 29.10 8.03 -8.79
C ALA A 74 28.70 9.50 -9.00
N THR A 75 27.41 9.83 -8.83
CA THR A 75 26.87 11.15 -9.17
C THR A 75 26.61 12.03 -7.96
N GLY A 76 26.53 11.45 -6.75
CA GLY A 76 26.11 12.18 -5.56
C GLY A 76 24.65 12.67 -5.64
N ARG A 77 23.79 11.97 -6.39
CA ARG A 77 22.38 12.32 -6.57
C ARG A 77 21.48 11.19 -6.08
N SER A 78 20.40 11.54 -5.39
CA SER A 78 19.34 10.59 -5.02
C SER A 78 18.76 9.92 -6.27
N GLN A 79 18.29 8.68 -6.11
CA GLN A 79 17.74 7.87 -7.17
C GLN A 79 16.31 7.48 -6.82
N THR A 80 15.47 7.33 -7.85
CA THR A 80 14.12 6.79 -7.68
C THR A 80 13.95 5.63 -8.64
N ILE A 81 13.39 4.53 -8.15
CA ILE A 81 12.92 3.41 -8.96
C ILE A 81 11.40 3.38 -8.88
N LEU A 82 10.76 3.60 -10.02
CA LEU A 82 9.31 3.60 -10.16
C LEU A 82 8.85 2.33 -10.85
N THR A 83 7.91 1.60 -10.25
CA THR A 83 7.26 0.45 -10.91
C THR A 83 5.92 0.88 -11.51
N GLN A 84 5.82 0.92 -12.84
CA GLN A 84 4.59 1.27 -13.57
C GLN A 84 3.96 0.04 -14.25
N GLY A 85 2.67 0.16 -14.58
CA GLY A 85 1.92 -0.83 -15.37
C GLY A 85 0.48 -0.98 -14.89
N GLU A 86 -0.33 -1.71 -15.67
CA GLU A 86 -1.74 -1.97 -15.36
C GLU A 86 -1.95 -2.70 -14.02
N SER A 87 -3.15 -2.62 -13.46
CA SER A 87 -3.49 -3.36 -12.25
C SER A 87 -3.29 -4.87 -12.45
N GLY A 88 -2.54 -5.53 -11.56
CA GLY A 88 -2.21 -6.95 -11.67
C GLY A 88 -0.96 -7.30 -12.50
N SER A 89 -0.24 -6.31 -13.03
CA SER A 89 0.96 -6.55 -13.86
C SER A 89 2.18 -7.14 -13.14
N GLY A 90 2.20 -7.16 -11.80
CA GLY A 90 3.31 -7.70 -11.00
C GLY A 90 4.22 -6.66 -10.33
N LYS A 91 3.83 -5.37 -10.31
CA LYS A 91 4.56 -4.26 -9.65
C LYS A 91 5.01 -4.59 -8.22
N THR A 92 4.08 -5.04 -7.38
CA THR A 92 4.37 -5.36 -5.98
C THR A 92 5.35 -6.54 -5.82
N THR A 93 5.33 -7.51 -6.73
CA THR A 93 6.34 -8.59 -6.75
C THR A 93 7.71 -8.07 -7.15
N ALA A 94 7.79 -7.21 -8.18
CA ALA A 94 9.03 -6.56 -8.58
C ALA A 94 9.61 -5.69 -7.45
N MET A 95 8.75 -4.98 -6.71
CA MET A 95 9.13 -4.20 -5.53
C MET A 95 9.84 -5.05 -4.48
N LYS A 96 9.32 -6.25 -4.17
CA LYS A 96 9.97 -7.18 -3.22
C LYS A 96 11.37 -7.59 -3.68
N HIS A 97 11.56 -7.84 -4.97
CA HIS A 97 12.90 -8.17 -5.50
C HIS A 97 13.88 -6.98 -5.37
N LEU A 98 13.43 -5.76 -5.65
CA LEU A 98 14.23 -4.55 -5.47
C LEU A 98 14.64 -4.33 -4.01
N MET A 99 13.70 -4.50 -3.08
CA MET A 99 13.97 -4.41 -1.64
C MET A 99 15.04 -5.41 -1.20
N ASN A 100 14.92 -6.66 -1.64
CA ASN A 100 15.89 -7.71 -1.33
C ASN A 100 17.27 -7.39 -1.90
N ALA A 101 17.35 -6.94 -3.15
CA ALA A 101 18.62 -6.58 -3.80
C ALA A 101 19.33 -5.42 -3.10
N LEU A 102 18.59 -4.38 -2.70
CA LEU A 102 19.15 -3.27 -1.91
C LEU A 102 19.53 -3.73 -0.51
N GLY A 103 18.72 -4.58 0.13
CA GLY A 103 19.03 -5.17 1.43
C GLY A 103 20.34 -5.95 1.44
N GLU A 104 20.60 -6.78 0.43
CA GLU A 104 21.86 -7.53 0.29
C GLU A 104 23.08 -6.61 0.21
N LYS A 105 22.99 -5.47 -0.49
CA LYS A 105 24.09 -4.49 -0.52
C LYS A 105 24.38 -3.90 0.86
N MET A 106 23.34 -3.67 1.65
CA MET A 106 23.45 -3.05 2.97
C MET A 106 23.88 -4.04 4.06
N LYS A 107 23.64 -5.35 3.87
CA LYS A 107 24.10 -6.41 4.80
C LYS A 107 25.61 -6.42 5.00
N LEU A 108 26.37 -5.86 4.05
CA LEU A 108 27.82 -5.66 4.18
C LEU A 108 28.18 -4.66 5.29
N GLN A 109 27.24 -3.83 5.76
CA GLN A 109 27.44 -2.83 6.81
C GLN A 109 26.96 -3.33 8.18
N ASP A 110 25.73 -3.85 8.26
CA ASP A 110 25.15 -4.43 9.49
C ASP A 110 24.14 -5.55 9.15
N ALA A 111 24.63 -6.79 9.07
CA ALA A 111 23.81 -7.93 8.64
C ALA A 111 22.65 -8.24 9.59
N GLU A 112 22.84 -8.06 10.91
CA GLU A 112 21.81 -8.34 11.91
C GLU A 112 20.67 -7.32 11.80
N TYR A 113 21.02 -6.03 11.80
CA TYR A 113 20.05 -4.96 11.61
C TYR A 113 19.30 -5.11 10.29
N MET A 114 20.01 -5.35 9.18
CA MET A 114 19.37 -5.45 7.86
C MET A 114 18.43 -6.65 7.75
N SER A 115 18.76 -7.78 8.39
CA SER A 115 17.85 -8.91 8.46
C SER A 115 16.57 -8.56 9.24
N HIS A 116 16.71 -7.90 10.39
CA HIS A 116 15.57 -7.45 11.20
C HIS A 116 14.72 -6.41 10.46
N ALA A 117 15.35 -5.44 9.83
CA ALA A 117 14.70 -4.37 9.08
C ALA A 117 13.93 -4.91 7.86
N ALA A 118 14.47 -5.91 7.16
CA ALA A 118 13.78 -6.58 6.07
C ALA A 118 12.53 -7.32 6.57
N GLU A 119 12.66 -8.13 7.63
CA GLU A 119 11.53 -8.86 8.22
C GLU A 119 10.43 -7.91 8.71
N LEU A 120 10.80 -6.83 9.40
CA LEU A 120 9.84 -5.84 9.87
C LEU A 120 9.20 -5.07 8.71
N SER A 121 9.96 -4.71 7.68
CA SER A 121 9.43 -4.06 6.47
C SER A 121 8.40 -4.94 5.77
N ASP A 122 8.65 -6.24 5.67
CA ASP A 122 7.70 -7.21 5.11
C ASP A 122 6.44 -7.32 5.94
N ARG A 123 6.56 -7.32 7.28
CA ARG A 123 5.41 -7.33 8.20
C ARG A 123 4.57 -6.05 8.08
N VAL A 124 5.20 -4.88 8.06
CA VAL A 124 4.51 -3.60 7.87
C VAL A 124 3.88 -3.54 6.49
N ALA A 125 4.58 -3.99 5.45
CA ALA A 125 4.04 -4.11 4.09
C ALA A 125 2.79 -4.98 4.04
N HIS A 126 2.81 -6.16 4.66
CA HIS A 126 1.66 -7.06 4.74
C HIS A 126 0.46 -6.39 5.42
N LEU A 127 0.69 -5.63 6.50
CA LEU A 127 -0.38 -4.84 7.12
C LEU A 127 -0.90 -3.74 6.20
N LEU A 128 -0.03 -3.03 5.49
CA LEU A 128 -0.45 -1.99 4.53
C LEU A 128 -1.28 -2.60 3.39
N ASP A 129 -0.93 -3.79 2.92
CA ASP A 129 -1.70 -4.51 1.91
C ASP A 129 -3.08 -4.93 2.46
N ALA A 130 -3.15 -5.52 3.66
CA ALA A 130 -4.42 -5.87 4.28
C ALA A 130 -5.35 -4.65 4.46
N PHE A 131 -4.80 -3.51 4.88
CA PHE A 131 -5.55 -2.28 5.15
C PHE A 131 -5.76 -1.38 3.92
N GLY A 132 -4.97 -1.55 2.87
CA GLY A 132 -4.96 -0.65 1.72
C GLY A 132 -5.34 -1.31 0.40
N SER A 133 -5.55 -2.62 0.38
CA SER A 133 -6.10 -3.35 -0.76
C SER A 133 -7.61 -3.42 -0.72
N ALA A 134 -8.23 -3.26 -1.87
CA ALA A 134 -9.66 -3.44 -2.06
C ALA A 134 -9.95 -4.14 -3.39
N MET A 135 -11.09 -4.84 -3.45
CA MET A 135 -11.58 -5.40 -4.70
C MET A 135 -12.09 -4.28 -5.61
N THR A 136 -11.57 -4.26 -6.83
CA THR A 136 -12.11 -3.51 -7.97
C THR A 136 -12.60 -4.46 -9.06
N SER A 137 -13.27 -3.91 -10.08
CA SER A 137 -13.74 -4.67 -11.24
C SER A 137 -12.63 -5.45 -11.95
N LEU A 138 -11.40 -4.92 -11.92
CA LEU A 138 -10.23 -5.49 -12.60
C LEU A 138 -9.39 -6.41 -11.69
N ASN A 139 -9.22 -6.03 -10.42
CA ASN A 139 -8.29 -6.72 -9.52
C ASN A 139 -8.89 -6.90 -8.12
N PRO A 140 -9.03 -8.15 -7.61
CA PRO A 140 -9.54 -8.42 -6.27
C PRO A 140 -8.62 -7.97 -5.13
N GLN A 141 -7.35 -7.65 -5.41
CA GLN A 141 -6.36 -7.15 -4.45
C GLN A 141 -5.71 -5.86 -4.96
N SER A 142 -6.51 -4.91 -5.48
CA SER A 142 -6.00 -3.64 -5.98
C SER A 142 -5.50 -2.76 -4.84
N SER A 143 -4.22 -2.37 -4.84
CA SER A 143 -3.67 -1.37 -3.92
C SER A 143 -4.31 -0.02 -4.19
N ARG A 144 -4.85 0.65 -3.15
CA ARG A 144 -5.54 1.94 -3.27
C ARG A 144 -4.75 3.09 -2.63
N TYR A 145 -3.43 3.01 -2.75
CA TYR A 145 -2.45 3.99 -2.27
C TYR A 145 -1.17 3.86 -3.08
N LEU A 146 -0.34 4.91 -3.04
CA LEU A 146 1.05 4.87 -3.49
C LEU A 146 1.92 4.56 -2.28
N LYS A 147 2.81 3.58 -2.42
CA LYS A 147 3.74 3.14 -1.38
C LYS A 147 5.15 3.56 -1.77
N THR A 148 5.87 4.15 -0.83
CA THR A 148 7.30 4.49 -1.00
C THR A 148 8.12 3.82 0.10
N ILE A 149 9.24 3.23 -0.30
CA ILE A 149 10.26 2.72 0.60
C ILE A 149 11.55 3.50 0.31
N SER A 150 11.96 4.30 1.28
CA SER A 150 13.10 5.20 1.17
C SER A 150 14.29 4.66 1.95
N TYR A 151 15.39 4.39 1.25
CA TYR A 151 16.68 4.08 1.83
C TYR A 151 17.53 5.34 1.83
N THR A 152 17.81 5.90 3.02
CA THR A 152 18.58 7.13 3.16
C THR A 152 20.00 6.81 3.59
N PHE A 153 20.99 7.35 2.88
CA PHE A 153 22.41 7.10 3.08
C PHE A 153 23.13 8.40 3.43
N ASN A 154 24.22 8.27 4.19
CA ASN A 154 25.19 9.35 4.29
C ASN A 154 25.98 9.49 2.98
N THR A 155 26.09 10.70 2.44
CA THR A 155 26.70 10.97 1.13
C THR A 155 28.15 10.51 1.01
N GLU A 156 28.93 10.57 2.09
CA GLU A 156 30.37 10.27 2.07
C GLU A 156 30.66 8.81 2.36
N SER A 157 30.13 8.30 3.46
CA SER A 157 30.38 6.92 3.92
C SER A 157 29.52 5.89 3.19
N MET A 158 28.43 6.31 2.52
CA MET A 158 27.40 5.43 1.97
C MET A 158 26.76 4.51 3.01
N GLU A 159 26.90 4.84 4.30
CA GLU A 159 26.25 4.13 5.40
C GLU A 159 24.75 4.41 5.38
N LEU A 160 23.93 3.36 5.49
CA LEU A 160 22.48 3.51 5.64
C LEU A 160 22.18 4.25 6.97
N LYS A 161 21.43 5.34 6.90
CA LYS A 161 21.02 6.18 8.04
C LYS A 161 19.54 6.07 8.38
N ALA A 162 18.70 5.77 7.40
CA ALA A 162 17.28 5.50 7.65
C ALA A 162 16.69 4.57 6.60
N LEU A 163 15.75 3.73 7.04
CA LEU A 163 14.79 3.05 6.18
C LEU A 163 13.40 3.55 6.57
N ARG A 164 12.65 4.07 5.60
CA ARG A 164 11.33 4.65 5.85
C ARG A 164 10.28 4.12 4.88
N LEU A 165 9.14 3.70 5.41
CA LEU A 165 7.95 3.40 4.62
C LEU A 165 6.97 4.57 4.73
N SER A 166 6.42 5.00 3.60
CA SER A 166 5.35 6.00 3.57
C SER A 166 4.30 5.61 2.55
N ILE A 167 3.09 6.13 2.76
CA ILE A 167 2.02 6.06 1.77
C ILE A 167 1.51 7.45 1.42
N SER A 168 1.11 7.63 0.17
CA SER A 168 0.43 8.82 -0.32
C SER A 168 -0.76 8.42 -1.20
N ALA A 169 -1.59 9.40 -1.60
CA ALA A 169 -2.76 9.19 -2.45
C ALA A 169 -3.73 8.06 -1.99
N PHE A 170 -3.83 7.81 -0.68
CA PHE A 170 -4.73 6.79 -0.15
C PHE A 170 -6.20 7.16 -0.41
N GLU A 171 -6.94 6.25 -1.04
CA GLU A 171 -8.35 6.41 -1.42
C GLU A 171 -9.28 6.30 -0.21
N ARG A 172 -9.21 7.30 0.68
CA ARG A 172 -10.03 7.38 1.90
C ARG A 172 -11.51 7.29 1.60
N SER A 173 -11.93 7.83 0.46
CA SER A 173 -13.33 7.92 0.04
C SER A 173 -14.03 6.56 0.01
N ARG A 174 -13.29 5.45 -0.10
CA ARG A 174 -13.78 4.06 0.01
C ARG A 174 -14.45 3.82 1.38
N VAL A 175 -13.84 4.26 2.48
CA VAL A 175 -14.41 4.03 3.81
C VAL A 175 -15.68 4.86 4.01
N GLY A 176 -16.72 4.23 4.56
CA GLY A 176 -17.98 4.90 4.92
C GLY A 176 -18.97 5.06 3.77
N ARG A 177 -18.65 4.58 2.56
CA ARG A 177 -19.63 4.48 1.46
C ARG A 177 -20.74 3.50 1.78
N THR A 178 -21.95 3.87 1.37
CA THR A 178 -23.17 3.05 1.44
C THR A 178 -23.43 2.31 0.12
N HIS A 179 -22.79 2.74 -0.97
CA HIS A 179 -22.95 2.20 -2.30
C HIS A 179 -21.60 2.03 -3.00
N TRP A 180 -21.44 0.87 -3.64
CA TRP A 180 -20.28 0.50 -4.43
C TRP A 180 -20.69 0.30 -5.88
N HIS A 181 -19.78 0.55 -6.81
CA HIS A 181 -19.97 0.06 -8.18
C HIS A 181 -20.02 -1.47 -8.18
N GLN A 182 -20.65 -2.05 -9.20
CA GLN A 182 -20.75 -3.50 -9.33
C GLN A 182 -19.33 -4.10 -9.32
N HIS A 183 -19.13 -5.14 -8.51
CA HIS A 183 -17.81 -5.79 -8.31
C HIS A 183 -16.74 -4.90 -7.64
N GLU A 184 -17.14 -3.85 -6.93
CA GLU A 184 -16.28 -3.16 -5.97
C GLU A 184 -16.65 -3.49 -4.53
N SER A 185 -15.71 -3.25 -3.61
CA SER A 185 -16.01 -3.35 -2.19
C SER A 185 -15.11 -2.44 -1.34
N ASN A 186 -15.37 -2.46 -0.03
CA ASN A 186 -14.51 -1.80 0.94
C ASN A 186 -13.12 -2.47 1.05
N PHE A 187 -12.24 -1.90 1.87
CA PHE A 187 -10.92 -2.48 2.14
C PHE A 187 -11.00 -3.88 2.75
N SER A 188 -10.09 -4.76 2.31
CA SER A 188 -10.08 -6.18 2.64
C SER A 188 -10.10 -6.45 4.14
N VAL A 189 -9.36 -5.68 4.95
CA VAL A 189 -9.31 -5.86 6.41
C VAL A 189 -10.69 -5.75 7.10
N LEU A 190 -11.61 -4.94 6.57
CA LEU A 190 -12.96 -4.80 7.14
C LEU A 190 -13.80 -6.06 6.87
N HIS A 191 -13.64 -6.65 5.70
CA HIS A 191 -14.29 -7.92 5.33
C HIS A 191 -13.70 -9.09 6.11
N GLN A 192 -12.38 -9.10 6.29
CA GLN A 192 -11.66 -10.07 7.12
C GLN A 192 -12.17 -10.05 8.57
N LEU A 193 -12.23 -8.88 9.20
CA LEU A 193 -12.80 -8.74 10.55
C LEU A 193 -14.26 -9.20 10.62
N HIS A 194 -15.08 -8.82 9.63
CA HIS A 194 -16.48 -9.20 9.59
C HIS A 194 -16.68 -10.73 9.45
N ALA A 195 -15.90 -11.38 8.58
CA ALA A 195 -15.87 -12.83 8.45
C ALA A 195 -15.44 -13.52 9.76
N SER A 196 -14.56 -12.89 10.54
CA SER A 196 -14.09 -13.38 11.83
C SER A 196 -14.87 -12.83 13.04
N ARG A 197 -16.07 -12.26 12.85
CA ARG A 197 -16.87 -11.61 13.93
C ARG A 197 -17.13 -12.50 15.14
N ALA A 198 -17.23 -13.82 14.95
CA ALA A 198 -17.43 -14.80 16.02
C ALA A 198 -16.31 -14.77 17.09
N LEU A 199 -15.10 -14.34 16.71
CA LEU A 199 -13.97 -14.16 17.63
C LEU A 199 -14.09 -12.89 18.50
N TYR A 200 -14.99 -11.96 18.13
CA TYR A 200 -15.14 -10.66 18.77
C TYR A 200 -16.60 -10.36 19.15
N PRO A 201 -17.23 -11.20 20.00
CA PRO A 201 -18.64 -11.04 20.36
C PRO A 201 -18.94 -9.68 21.04
N HIS A 202 -17.95 -9.13 21.74
CA HIS A 202 -18.04 -7.82 22.40
C HIS A 202 -18.21 -6.64 21.41
N LEU A 203 -17.86 -6.81 20.14
CA LEU A 203 -18.06 -5.81 19.10
C LEU A 203 -19.51 -5.80 18.58
N GLU A 204 -20.28 -6.87 18.79
CA GLU A 204 -21.68 -7.00 18.33
C GLU A 204 -21.88 -6.65 16.84
N LEU A 205 -20.93 -7.04 15.99
CA LEU A 205 -21.02 -6.88 14.54
C LEU A 205 -22.25 -7.62 13.99
N PRO A 206 -22.98 -7.06 13.02
CA PRO A 206 -24.21 -7.68 12.52
C PRO A 206 -23.92 -8.94 11.70
N ASP A 207 -24.97 -9.75 11.51
CA ASP A 207 -24.95 -10.93 10.65
C ASP A 207 -25.28 -10.61 9.18
N ASP A 208 -25.92 -9.48 8.91
CA ASP A 208 -26.44 -9.14 7.58
C ASP A 208 -25.31 -8.87 6.58
N ALA A 209 -25.31 -9.71 5.55
CA ALA A 209 -24.27 -9.97 4.56
C ALA A 209 -24.24 -8.99 3.37
N ASP A 210 -24.31 -7.68 3.60
CA ASP A 210 -23.84 -6.71 2.59
C ASP A 210 -22.30 -6.66 2.53
N GLY A 211 -21.62 -7.34 3.47
CA GLY A 211 -20.20 -7.18 3.76
C GLY A 211 -19.25 -8.00 2.91
N ILE A 212 -19.46 -9.32 2.75
CA ILE A 212 -18.47 -10.16 2.07
C ILE A 212 -18.71 -10.11 0.56
N PRO A 213 -17.75 -9.59 -0.23
CA PRO A 213 -17.93 -9.54 -1.67
C PRO A 213 -17.95 -10.96 -2.26
N SER A 214 -18.84 -11.23 -3.23
CA SER A 214 -19.12 -12.57 -3.75
C SER A 214 -17.93 -13.36 -4.32
N ARG A 215 -16.80 -12.68 -4.56
CA ARG A 215 -15.55 -13.30 -5.02
C ARG A 215 -14.67 -13.86 -3.89
N PHE A 216 -15.02 -13.63 -2.63
CA PHE A 216 -14.26 -14.14 -1.48
C PHE A 216 -15.04 -15.23 -0.76
N SER A 217 -14.35 -16.32 -0.38
CA SER A 217 -14.89 -17.27 0.59
C SER A 217 -14.68 -16.75 2.01
N GLU A 218 -15.63 -17.05 2.90
CA GLU A 218 -15.54 -16.67 4.31
C GLU A 218 -14.29 -17.32 4.96
N ASP A 219 -14.00 -18.58 4.64
CA ASP A 219 -12.81 -19.30 5.11
C ASP A 219 -11.50 -18.59 4.75
N ASN A 220 -11.37 -18.10 3.51
CA ASN A 220 -10.16 -17.38 3.09
C ASN A 220 -10.03 -16.03 3.82
N LEU A 221 -11.14 -15.33 4.03
CA LEU A 221 -11.13 -14.08 4.78
C LEU A 221 -10.75 -14.30 6.25
N GLN A 222 -11.23 -15.38 6.86
CA GLN A 222 -10.87 -15.76 8.23
C GLN A 222 -9.39 -16.16 8.35
N ALA A 223 -8.86 -16.90 7.37
CA ALA A 223 -7.43 -17.23 7.32
C ALA A 223 -6.56 -15.96 7.20
N ASN A 224 -6.90 -15.06 6.26
CA ASN A 224 -6.22 -13.78 6.09
C ASN A 224 -6.32 -12.90 7.34
N TRP A 225 -7.47 -12.92 8.03
CA TRP A 225 -7.66 -12.21 9.28
C TRP A 225 -6.73 -12.72 10.38
N ALA A 226 -6.59 -14.05 10.50
CA ALA A 226 -5.70 -14.66 11.49
C ALA A 226 -4.23 -14.25 11.27
N GLU A 227 -3.78 -14.20 10.02
CA GLU A 227 -2.45 -13.70 9.67
C GLU A 227 -2.30 -12.20 9.98
N THR A 228 -3.29 -11.38 9.61
CA THR A 228 -3.31 -9.94 9.86
C THR A 228 -3.23 -9.64 11.36
N VAL A 229 -4.04 -10.31 12.20
CA VAL A 229 -4.03 -10.12 13.65
C VAL A 229 -2.73 -10.61 14.27
N THR A 230 -2.17 -11.72 13.78
CA THR A 230 -0.86 -12.20 14.23
C THR A 230 0.22 -11.16 13.95
N THR A 231 0.22 -10.59 12.75
CA THR A 231 1.16 -9.54 12.36
C THR A 231 0.96 -8.25 13.15
N LEU A 232 -0.29 -7.83 13.39
CA LEU A 232 -0.59 -6.69 14.27
C LEU A 232 -0.03 -6.89 15.67
N LYS A 233 -0.17 -8.09 16.25
CA LYS A 233 0.36 -8.40 17.59
C LYS A 233 1.88 -8.40 17.63
N ILE A 234 2.54 -8.83 16.56
CA ILE A 234 4.01 -8.82 16.47
C ILE A 234 4.52 -7.38 16.37
N VAL A 235 3.90 -6.55 15.51
CA VAL A 235 4.36 -5.17 15.27
C VAL A 235 3.97 -4.23 16.40
N LEU A 236 2.75 -4.33 16.95
CA LEU A 236 2.23 -3.37 17.93
C LEU A 236 2.15 -3.89 19.37
N GLY A 237 2.20 -5.20 19.56
CA GLY A 237 1.83 -5.84 20.83
C GLY A 237 0.32 -6.10 20.94
N ASN A 238 -0.05 -6.96 21.91
CA ASN A 238 -1.41 -7.48 22.05
C ASN A 238 -2.46 -6.41 22.38
N GLU A 239 -2.14 -5.48 23.28
CA GLU A 239 -3.08 -4.46 23.74
C GLU A 239 -3.44 -3.47 22.62
N GLU A 240 -2.42 -2.98 21.91
CA GLU A 240 -2.60 -2.07 20.79
C GLU A 240 -3.31 -2.76 19.62
N ALA A 241 -2.96 -4.01 19.30
CA ALA A 241 -3.70 -4.79 18.31
C ALA A 241 -5.20 -4.91 18.65
N ALA A 242 -5.56 -5.14 19.91
CA ALA A 242 -6.96 -5.18 20.34
C ALA A 242 -7.69 -3.83 20.18
N LYS A 243 -7.00 -2.71 20.46
CA LYS A 243 -7.54 -1.36 20.21
C LYS A 243 -7.80 -1.13 18.73
N ILE A 244 -6.88 -1.53 17.85
CA ILE A 244 -7.04 -1.42 16.40
C ILE A 244 -8.29 -2.20 15.93
N VAL A 245 -8.44 -3.45 16.38
CA VAL A 245 -9.63 -4.27 16.07
C VAL A 245 -10.92 -3.58 16.54
N THR A 246 -10.92 -2.98 17.72
CA THR A 246 -12.07 -2.24 18.27
C THR A 246 -12.43 -1.02 17.42
N VAL A 247 -11.42 -0.26 16.96
CA VAL A 247 -11.62 0.87 16.05
C VAL A 247 -12.19 0.40 14.71
N LEU A 248 -11.69 -0.70 14.13
CA LEU A 248 -12.24 -1.28 12.91
C LEU A 248 -13.72 -1.70 13.08
N GLY A 249 -14.07 -2.31 14.22
CA GLY A 249 -15.46 -2.62 14.55
C GLY A 249 -16.34 -1.37 14.59
N SER A 250 -15.84 -0.26 15.13
CA SER A 250 -16.55 1.03 15.10
C SER A 250 -16.75 1.56 13.68
N VAL A 251 -15.77 1.39 12.79
CA VAL A 251 -15.86 1.80 11.37
C VAL A 251 -16.96 1.00 10.65
N ILE A 252 -17.09 -0.29 10.93
CA ILE A 252 -18.17 -1.14 10.42
C ILE A 252 -19.53 -0.65 10.93
N HIS A 253 -19.68 -0.41 12.24
CA HIS A 253 -20.95 0.12 12.77
C HIS A 253 -21.31 1.47 12.17
N LEU A 254 -20.33 2.36 12.01
CA LEU A 254 -20.52 3.66 11.38
C LEU A 254 -21.01 3.51 9.95
N SER A 255 -20.57 2.52 9.16
CA SER A 255 -21.01 2.37 7.77
C SER A 255 -22.50 2.01 7.64
N MET A 256 -23.10 1.44 8.69
CA MET A 256 -24.47 0.92 8.69
C MET A 256 -25.53 1.88 9.21
N ILE A 257 -25.14 2.98 9.86
CA ILE A 257 -26.09 3.92 10.48
C ILE A 257 -26.93 4.63 9.42
N LYS A 258 -28.24 4.34 9.39
CA LYS A 258 -29.25 4.97 8.51
C LYS A 258 -30.02 6.13 9.17
N GLY A 259 -29.72 6.47 10.42
CA GLY A 259 -30.38 7.57 11.14
C GLY A 259 -30.01 7.67 12.61
N LYS A 260 -30.43 8.76 13.27
CA LYS A 260 -30.02 9.11 14.65
C LYS A 260 -30.38 8.09 15.73
N ASN A 261 -31.42 7.30 15.51
CA ASN A 261 -31.91 6.28 16.43
C ASN A 261 -31.48 4.86 16.03
N HIS A 262 -30.58 4.73 15.05
CA HIS A 262 -30.12 3.43 14.59
C HIS A 262 -29.33 2.70 15.70
N PRO A 263 -29.56 1.40 15.98
CA PRO A 263 -28.87 0.68 17.05
C PRO A 263 -27.34 0.69 16.94
N ALA A 264 -26.79 0.74 15.73
CA ALA A 264 -25.34 0.80 15.51
C ALA A 264 -24.68 2.08 16.08
N VAL A 265 -25.45 3.14 16.38
CA VAL A 265 -24.90 4.35 17.02
C VAL A 265 -24.37 4.03 18.42
N SER A 266 -25.12 3.28 19.22
CA SER A 266 -24.71 2.91 20.58
C SER A 266 -23.53 1.94 20.55
N LYS A 267 -23.52 1.01 19.59
CA LYS A 267 -22.41 0.06 19.36
C LYS A 267 -21.12 0.76 18.95
N ALA A 268 -21.18 1.69 18.00
CA ALA A 268 -20.05 2.50 17.58
C ALA A 268 -19.50 3.36 18.73
N ALA A 269 -20.39 3.99 19.51
CA ALA A 269 -20.00 4.80 20.67
C ALA A 269 -19.27 3.97 21.72
N ARG A 270 -19.74 2.75 22.00
CA ARG A 270 -19.09 1.81 22.93
C ARG A 270 -17.71 1.40 22.45
N CYS A 271 -17.56 1.04 21.18
CA CYS A 271 -16.27 0.68 20.59
C CYS A 271 -15.26 1.84 20.70
N LEU A 272 -15.72 3.07 20.44
CA LEU A 272 -14.87 4.27 20.51
C LEU A 272 -14.61 4.77 21.95
N GLY A 273 -15.30 4.22 22.96
CA GLY A 273 -15.21 4.70 24.33
C GLY A 273 -15.75 6.14 24.51
N VAL A 274 -16.73 6.54 23.70
CA VAL A 274 -17.35 7.88 23.75
C VAL A 274 -18.82 7.80 24.12
N SER A 275 -19.39 8.89 24.63
CA SER A 275 -20.83 8.95 24.90
C SER A 275 -21.64 8.88 23.60
N GLU A 276 -22.73 8.12 23.60
CA GLU A 276 -23.66 8.00 22.48
C GLU A 276 -24.20 9.38 22.03
N GLU A 277 -24.55 10.24 22.98
CA GLU A 277 -25.09 11.58 22.70
C GLU A 277 -24.06 12.48 21.98
N ARG A 278 -22.79 12.43 22.37
CA ARG A 278 -21.71 13.16 21.68
C ARG A 278 -21.51 12.65 20.26
N LEU A 279 -21.57 11.34 20.05
CA LEU A 279 -21.44 10.75 18.71
C LEU A 279 -22.66 11.08 17.82
N LYS A 280 -23.88 11.05 18.37
CA LYS A 280 -25.08 11.52 17.69
C LYS A 280 -24.96 12.99 17.29
N ARG A 281 -24.53 13.83 18.23
CA ARG A 281 -24.32 15.27 17.97
C ARG A 281 -23.34 15.48 16.82
N SER A 282 -22.22 14.76 16.81
CA SER A 282 -21.22 14.93 15.74
C SER A 282 -21.69 14.46 14.36
N MET A 283 -22.60 13.50 14.26
CA MET A 283 -23.10 13.00 12.97
C MET A 283 -24.37 13.70 12.49
N PHE A 284 -25.32 14.02 13.37
CA PHE A 284 -26.66 14.47 12.98
C PHE A 284 -26.94 15.94 13.23
N PHE A 285 -26.01 16.68 13.85
CA PHE A 285 -26.22 18.08 14.19
C PHE A 285 -25.00 18.94 13.86
N ARG A 286 -25.25 20.20 13.47
CA ARG A 286 -24.22 21.21 13.24
C ARG A 286 -24.49 22.44 14.10
N GLU A 287 -23.45 23.17 14.43
CA GLU A 287 -23.58 24.47 15.09
C GLU A 287 -23.56 25.57 14.04
N ALA A 288 -24.55 26.45 14.05
CA ALA A 288 -24.62 27.63 13.21
C ALA A 288 -25.20 28.79 14.03
N GLY A 289 -24.47 29.90 14.13
CA GLY A 289 -24.91 31.06 14.93
C GLY A 289 -25.09 30.79 16.43
N GLY A 290 -24.41 29.77 16.98
CA GLY A 290 -24.57 29.36 18.39
C GLY A 290 -25.73 28.40 18.66
N GLU A 291 -26.54 28.08 17.64
CA GLU A 291 -27.63 27.11 17.74
C GLU A 291 -27.24 25.75 17.19
N LEU A 292 -27.77 24.69 17.81
CA LEU A 292 -27.60 23.32 17.35
C LEU A 292 -28.72 22.95 16.39
N LEU A 293 -28.40 22.89 15.09
CA LEU A 293 -29.36 22.58 14.04
C LEU A 293 -29.19 21.14 13.55
N PRO A 294 -30.28 20.43 13.22
CA PRO A 294 -30.20 19.10 12.61
C PRO A 294 -29.58 19.21 11.21
N ARG A 295 -28.76 18.22 10.87
CA ARG A 295 -28.25 18.02 9.50
C ARG A 295 -29.34 17.39 8.64
N THR A 296 -29.28 17.66 7.33
CA THR A 296 -30.07 16.90 6.35
C THR A 296 -29.60 15.43 6.30
N PRO A 297 -30.37 14.51 5.71
CA PRO A 297 -29.93 13.12 5.55
C PRO A 297 -28.58 13.00 4.82
N SER A 298 -28.39 13.75 3.73
CA SER A 298 -27.13 13.76 2.96
C SER A 298 -25.97 14.34 3.76
N GLU A 299 -26.18 15.45 4.48
CA GLU A 299 -25.14 16.03 5.35
C GLU A 299 -24.75 15.08 6.49
N SER A 300 -25.72 14.34 7.03
CA SER A 300 -25.48 13.34 8.08
C SER A 300 -24.67 12.15 7.55
N GLU A 301 -24.96 11.72 6.33
CA GLU A 301 -24.18 10.68 5.64
C GLU A 301 -22.73 11.11 5.42
N ILE A 302 -22.51 12.34 4.92
CA ILE A 302 -21.17 12.90 4.73
C ILE A 302 -20.42 13.00 6.07
N ALA A 303 -21.06 13.49 7.13
CA ALA A 303 -20.43 13.63 8.45
C ALA A 303 -20.02 12.26 9.04
N ARG A 304 -20.89 11.26 8.90
CA ARG A 304 -20.64 9.88 9.32
C ARG A 304 -19.51 9.23 8.52
N ALA A 305 -19.54 9.35 7.20
CA ALA A 305 -18.48 8.85 6.31
C ALA A 305 -17.14 9.52 6.66
N SER A 306 -17.12 10.85 6.82
CA SER A 306 -15.90 11.60 7.20
C SER A 306 -15.30 11.12 8.52
N LEU A 307 -16.14 10.81 9.52
CA LEU A 307 -15.68 10.24 10.78
C LEU A 307 -15.06 8.85 10.58
N ALA A 308 -15.73 7.97 9.84
CA ALA A 308 -15.23 6.63 9.55
C ALA A 308 -13.89 6.67 8.78
N GLN A 309 -13.78 7.56 7.80
CA GLN A 309 -12.57 7.81 7.01
C GLN A 309 -11.42 8.33 7.88
N ALA A 310 -11.69 9.27 8.78
CA ALA A 310 -10.70 9.82 9.69
C ALA A 310 -10.19 8.77 10.68
N LEU A 311 -11.07 7.94 11.24
CA LEU A 311 -10.70 6.84 12.13
C LEU A 311 -9.84 5.81 11.41
N TYR A 312 -10.28 5.35 10.24
CA TYR A 312 -9.55 4.37 9.44
C TYR A 312 -8.17 4.89 9.02
N LYS A 313 -8.09 6.15 8.56
CA LYS A 313 -6.81 6.76 8.19
C LYS A 313 -5.87 6.92 9.38
N ARG A 314 -6.38 7.28 10.56
CA ARG A 314 -5.57 7.36 11.78
C ARG A 314 -4.99 6.01 12.19
N VAL A 315 -5.74 4.92 12.03
CA VAL A 315 -5.21 3.56 12.23
C VAL A 315 -4.05 3.30 11.29
N LEU A 316 -4.20 3.61 10.01
CA LEU A 316 -3.14 3.41 9.01
C LEU A 316 -1.90 4.28 9.29
N ASP A 317 -2.10 5.54 9.70
CA ASP A 317 -1.02 6.45 10.09
C ASP A 317 -0.29 5.97 11.34
N TYR A 318 -1.01 5.43 12.31
CA TYR A 318 -0.43 4.86 13.52
C TYR A 318 0.42 3.61 13.20
N LEU A 319 -0.08 2.71 12.35
CA LEU A 319 0.68 1.54 11.89
C LEU A 319 2.00 1.94 11.22
N LEU A 320 1.94 2.95 10.34
CA LEU A 320 3.14 3.49 9.69
C LEU A 320 4.09 4.17 10.68
N ALA A 321 3.57 4.91 11.65
CA ALA A 321 4.39 5.58 12.65
C ALA A 321 5.16 4.57 13.51
N VAL A 322 4.47 3.56 14.04
CA VAL A 322 5.10 2.52 14.88
C VAL A 322 6.08 1.67 14.06
N GLY A 323 5.70 1.28 12.83
CA GLY A 323 6.59 0.54 11.94
C GLY A 323 7.88 1.31 11.63
N ASN A 324 7.76 2.60 11.29
CA ASN A 324 8.93 3.45 11.03
C ASN A 324 9.77 3.73 12.28
N GLU A 325 9.16 3.84 13.46
CA GLU A 325 9.90 4.00 14.71
C GLU A 325 10.76 2.77 15.01
N GLN A 326 10.24 1.57 14.72
CA GLN A 326 10.98 0.33 14.89
C GLN A 326 12.06 0.11 13.81
N LEU A 327 11.82 0.62 12.59
CA LEU A 327 12.82 0.65 11.50
C LEU A 327 13.84 1.79 11.66
N ALA A 328 13.65 2.70 12.61
CA ALA A 328 14.62 3.76 12.83
C ALA A 328 15.93 3.15 13.31
N LEU A 329 17.01 3.42 12.57
CA LEU A 329 18.36 3.10 12.99
C LEU A 329 18.66 3.85 14.28
N LYS A 330 18.56 3.16 15.42
CA LYS A 330 19.07 3.67 16.69
C LYS A 330 20.58 3.72 16.55
N SER A 331 21.10 4.92 16.28
CA SER A 331 22.53 5.16 16.08
C SER A 331 23.35 4.47 17.16
N ARG A 332 23.95 3.32 16.84
CA ARG A 332 24.78 2.57 17.80
C ARG A 332 26.12 3.27 18.08
N HIS A 333 26.45 4.38 17.40
CA HIS A 333 27.76 5.03 17.48
C HIS A 333 27.82 6.57 17.63
N SER A 334 26.72 7.33 17.67
CA SER A 334 26.83 8.79 17.90
C SER A 334 26.76 9.15 19.39
N ARG A 335 27.84 8.82 20.11
CA ARG A 335 28.23 9.55 21.32
C ARG A 335 29.27 10.63 21.02
N GLU A 336 29.61 10.85 19.76
CA GLU A 336 30.49 11.94 19.33
C GLU A 336 29.69 12.92 18.45
N THR A 337 29.63 14.14 18.99
CA THR A 337 29.21 15.40 18.35
C THR A 337 27.84 15.38 17.68
N ALA A 338 26.87 15.94 18.42
CA ALA A 338 25.79 16.71 17.84
C ALA A 338 26.41 17.88 17.05
N ASP A 339 26.88 17.61 15.83
CA ASP A 339 27.13 18.65 14.86
C ASP A 339 25.98 18.67 13.87
N THR A 340 25.26 19.77 13.95
CA THR A 340 24.14 20.20 13.15
C THR A 340 24.56 20.41 11.70
N SER A 341 24.65 19.34 10.92
CA SER A 341 24.57 19.44 9.47
C SER A 341 23.65 18.38 8.89
N GLU A 342 22.39 18.77 8.74
CA GLU A 342 21.33 18.13 7.96
C GLU A 342 21.66 18.00 6.45
N VAL A 343 22.93 18.05 6.03
CA VAL A 343 23.29 18.55 4.69
C VAL A 343 23.86 17.49 3.73
N ASN A 344 24.24 16.30 4.17
CA ASN A 344 24.84 15.29 3.28
C ASN A 344 24.12 13.92 3.37
N LEU A 345 22.85 13.90 2.95
CA LEU A 345 22.07 12.67 2.80
C LEU A 345 21.62 12.48 1.35
N LEU A 346 21.65 11.23 0.89
CA LEU A 346 21.11 10.80 -0.41
C LEU A 346 20.08 9.69 -0.19
N SER A 347 19.11 9.56 -1.09
CA SER A 347 18.09 8.52 -1.01
C SER A 347 18.07 7.62 -2.25
N ILE A 348 17.71 6.35 -2.04
CA ILE A 348 17.12 5.51 -3.08
C ILE A 348 15.67 5.26 -2.67
N ASP A 349 14.75 5.78 -3.48
CA ASP A 349 13.32 5.68 -3.24
C ASP A 349 12.71 4.64 -4.17
N LEU A 350 12.08 3.63 -3.61
CA LEU A 350 11.31 2.65 -4.37
C LEU A 350 9.83 3.01 -4.29
N ILE A 351 9.18 3.22 -5.43
CA ILE A 351 7.78 3.65 -5.51
C ILE A 351 6.94 2.57 -6.19
N ASP A 352 5.97 2.03 -5.44
CA ASP A 352 4.91 1.13 -5.93
C ASP A 352 3.60 1.91 -5.96
N MET A 353 2.98 1.97 -7.14
CA MET A 353 1.79 2.77 -7.38
C MET A 353 0.63 1.89 -7.83
N CYS A 354 -0.58 2.35 -7.54
CA CYS A 354 -1.78 1.76 -8.14
C CYS A 354 -1.71 1.88 -9.67
N GLY A 355 -2.03 0.79 -10.36
CA GLY A 355 -2.02 0.77 -11.82
C GLY A 355 -3.17 1.60 -12.39
N PHE A 356 -3.05 1.94 -13.67
CA PHE A 356 -4.12 2.58 -14.44
C PHE A 356 -5.43 1.78 -14.37
N GLU A 357 -6.56 2.47 -14.24
CA GLU A 357 -7.89 1.85 -14.12
C GLU A 357 -8.89 2.50 -15.09
N ASP A 358 -9.51 1.68 -15.94
CA ASP A 358 -10.64 2.10 -16.76
C ASP A 358 -11.77 1.08 -16.65
N PHE A 359 -12.91 1.52 -16.09
CA PHE A 359 -14.05 0.64 -15.82
C PHE A 359 -15.18 0.87 -16.82
N ALA A 360 -15.66 -0.23 -17.43
CA ALA A 360 -16.78 -0.21 -18.36
C ALA A 360 -18.09 0.35 -17.76
N SER A 361 -18.26 0.28 -16.43
CA SER A 361 -19.40 0.82 -15.68
C SER A 361 -19.29 2.31 -15.37
N GLY A 362 -18.22 2.98 -15.79
CA GLY A 362 -17.92 4.38 -15.53
C GLY A 362 -16.86 4.55 -14.43
N ASN A 363 -16.08 5.62 -14.57
CA ASN A 363 -14.98 5.98 -13.67
C ASN A 363 -15.44 7.06 -12.68
N SER A 364 -15.02 6.95 -11.42
CA SER A 364 -15.27 7.98 -10.40
C SER A 364 -14.14 9.02 -10.36
N LEU A 365 -14.26 10.03 -9.50
CA LEU A 365 -13.18 11.00 -9.23
C LEU A 365 -11.90 10.28 -8.77
N ASP A 366 -12.01 9.18 -8.03
CA ASP A 366 -10.83 8.45 -7.56
C ASP A 366 -10.05 7.81 -8.71
N GLN A 367 -10.74 7.18 -9.69
CA GLN A 367 -10.10 6.66 -10.90
C GLN A 367 -9.45 7.78 -11.72
N PHE A 368 -10.12 8.92 -11.86
CA PHE A 368 -9.55 10.09 -12.54
C PHE A 368 -8.25 10.53 -11.86
N LEU A 369 -8.24 10.66 -10.53
CA LEU A 369 -7.04 11.05 -9.78
C LEU A 369 -5.91 10.01 -9.88
N ILE A 370 -6.24 8.71 -9.88
CA ILE A 370 -5.27 7.62 -10.08
C ILE A 370 -4.65 7.68 -11.47
N ASN A 371 -5.47 7.84 -12.51
CA ASN A 371 -4.99 7.86 -13.88
C ASN A 371 -4.18 9.13 -14.18
N VAL A 372 -4.62 10.30 -13.69
CA VAL A 372 -3.84 11.54 -13.80
C VAL A 372 -2.49 11.40 -13.09
N LEU A 373 -2.43 10.80 -11.90
CA LEU A 373 -1.16 10.52 -11.23
C LEU A 373 -0.26 9.57 -12.05
N ASN A 374 -0.85 8.58 -12.73
CA ASN A 374 -0.10 7.69 -13.63
C ASN A 374 0.48 8.46 -14.83
N GLU A 375 -0.32 9.32 -15.47
CA GLU A 375 0.11 10.14 -16.61
C GLU A 375 1.21 11.14 -16.21
N GLU A 376 1.03 11.91 -15.13
CA GLU A 376 2.03 12.89 -14.68
C GLU A 376 3.36 12.22 -14.32
N LEU A 377 3.33 11.02 -13.72
CA LEU A 377 4.55 10.25 -13.45
C LEU A 377 5.16 9.65 -14.72
N HIS A 378 4.35 9.25 -15.69
CA HIS A 378 4.83 8.79 -16.99
C HIS A 378 5.53 9.91 -17.77
N ASP A 379 4.94 11.11 -17.78
CA ASP A 379 5.50 12.31 -18.40
C ASP A 379 6.82 12.73 -17.74
N LEU A 380 6.89 12.68 -16.40
CA LEU A 380 8.12 12.97 -15.66
C LEU A 380 9.28 12.05 -16.09
N VAL A 381 9.00 10.76 -16.31
CA VAL A 381 10.03 9.79 -16.72
C VAL A 381 10.33 9.86 -18.22
N SER A 382 9.41 10.36 -19.03
CA SER A 382 9.56 10.42 -20.50
C SER A 382 10.21 11.72 -21.00
N THR A 383 10.32 12.73 -20.13
CA THR A 383 10.87 14.06 -20.46
C THR A 383 12.31 14.30 -19.97
N ASP A 384 12.82 13.42 -19.10
CA ASP A 384 14.24 13.31 -18.71
C ASP A 384 15.01 12.35 -19.64
#